data_AF-A0A7X3KGG4-F1
#
_entry.id   AF-A0A7X3KGG4-F1
#
_cell.length_a   1.000
_cell.length_b   1.000
_cell.length_c   1.000
_cell.angle_alpha   90.00
_cell.angle_beta   90.00
_cell.angle_gamma   90.00
#
_symmetry.space_group_name_H-M   'P 1'
#
loop_
_entity.id
_entity.type
_entity.pdbx_description
1 polymer ?
#
loop_
_entity_poly.entity_id
_entity_poly.type
_entity_poly.pdbx_seq_one_letter_code
_entity_poly.pdbx_strand_id
1 'polypeptide(L)'
;MKARIGIARKRWLAAPLALALLLQSPVMPVAHAATSTVTVYKSTAYQSIWGFGAAANHPVNELKTNYSAGVQAEILDKLFRSDDSNAGLSIVRLEINPYTSAQDSVQRTFMPADGVYDWNTDGHQRWFAQEAENRGMNQFYAVPWSPPGWMKDNGSPNNGGHLLASNYDKFANYLKSYVDYYRNTLGFNIKWVSVQNEPDLATPYASAQYTNQEMNTVLAKAADAIHSLNQGVLVGAPEGSNRTASNNYMVNMSEATRSKLDFVAVHDYGTYTDVNHFGKPTLSTEACDFQNPNDPTITDGLKWANMIAADLKRGERGWLYWWAVNPASNTTGEGLINLQPNDTYAVNKRLYALGQFSRYLRPGDTRVLASSSDSNLVSVAGTNATGRASVVIINNSSSAITTTLSGLTMSKLSARRTSATESLAKLADLAVTGGSVQVTLPGKSITSFSEF
;
A
#
# COMPACT_ATOMS: atom_id res chain seq x y z
N MET A 1 -107.55 44.21 -8.19
CA MET A 1 -108.01 42.98 -7.49
C MET A 1 -107.70 41.76 -8.36
N LYS A 2 -106.89 40.81 -7.85
CA LYS A 2 -106.67 39.39 -8.25
C LYS A 2 -106.60 39.08 -9.77
N ALA A 3 -105.42 38.89 -10.40
CA ALA A 3 -104.48 37.75 -10.38
C ALA A 3 -104.93 36.46 -11.09
N ARG A 4 -104.18 36.05 -12.14
CA ARG A 4 -103.75 34.69 -12.59
C ARG A 4 -103.39 34.73 -14.10
N ILE A 5 -102.12 34.71 -14.49
CA ILE A 5 -101.18 33.57 -14.70
C ILE A 5 -101.66 32.55 -15.74
N GLY A 6 -100.91 32.43 -16.84
CA GLY A 6 -100.99 31.36 -17.83
C GLY A 6 -99.83 31.44 -18.84
N ILE A 7 -99.05 30.37 -18.94
CA ILE A 7 -97.68 30.27 -19.43
C ILE A 7 -97.59 29.97 -20.94
N ALA A 8 -96.65 30.61 -21.64
CA ALA A 8 -96.29 30.27 -23.03
C ALA A 8 -94.96 29.49 -23.08
N ARG A 9 -94.99 28.31 -23.73
CA ARG A 9 -93.82 27.45 -24.00
C ARG A 9 -93.00 27.99 -25.18
N LYS A 10 -91.67 27.94 -25.10
CA LYS A 10 -90.78 27.80 -26.27
C LYS A 10 -89.54 26.97 -25.91
N ARG A 11 -89.31 25.92 -26.69
CA ARG A 11 -88.16 25.01 -26.68
C ARG A 11 -86.90 25.76 -27.11
N TRP A 12 -85.77 25.49 -26.43
CA TRP A 12 -84.43 25.84 -26.91
C TRP A 12 -83.51 24.62 -26.77
N LEU A 13 -82.84 24.30 -27.88
CA LEU A 13 -81.84 23.26 -28.03
C LEU A 13 -80.54 23.64 -27.30
N ALA A 14 -79.89 22.63 -26.75
CA ALA A 14 -78.63 22.71 -26.03
C ALA A 14 -77.44 23.01 -26.96
N ALA A 15 -76.53 23.87 -26.49
CA ALA A 15 -75.15 23.96 -26.95
C ALA A 15 -74.23 23.82 -25.73
N PRO A 16 -73.24 22.91 -25.71
CA PRO A 16 -72.34 22.78 -24.57
C PRO A 16 -71.25 23.86 -24.64
N LEU A 17 -71.19 24.72 -23.61
CA LEU A 17 -70.02 25.55 -23.34
C LEU A 17 -68.92 24.68 -22.74
N ALA A 18 -67.79 24.53 -23.46
CA ALA A 18 -66.57 23.97 -22.91
C ALA A 18 -65.87 25.05 -22.05
N LEU A 19 -65.82 24.83 -20.74
CA LEU A 19 -65.09 25.67 -19.79
C LEU A 19 -63.63 25.17 -19.72
N ALA A 20 -62.69 25.90 -20.31
CA ALA A 20 -61.27 25.61 -20.19
C ALA A 20 -60.76 26.05 -18.80
N LEU A 21 -60.58 25.09 -17.88
CA LEU A 21 -59.83 25.30 -16.64
C LEU A 21 -58.33 25.31 -16.95
N LEU A 22 -57.70 26.48 -16.83
CA LEU A 22 -56.24 26.59 -16.78
C LEU A 22 -55.75 26.05 -15.44
N LEU A 23 -55.35 24.77 -15.42
CA LEU A 23 -54.56 24.19 -14.33
C LEU A 23 -53.15 24.76 -14.39
N GLN A 24 -52.85 25.75 -13.54
CA GLN A 24 -51.47 26.09 -13.22
C GLN A 24 -50.91 24.98 -12.32
N SER A 25 -50.07 24.13 -12.89
CA SER A 25 -49.30 23.16 -12.13
C SER A 25 -48.41 23.90 -11.12
N PRO A 26 -48.42 23.56 -9.82
CA PRO A 26 -47.45 24.11 -8.89
C PRO A 26 -46.06 23.67 -9.34
N VAL A 27 -45.19 24.64 -9.62
CA VAL A 27 -43.75 24.38 -9.80
C VAL A 27 -43.23 23.96 -8.43
N MET A 28 -43.15 22.65 -8.20
CA MET A 28 -42.41 22.12 -7.07
C MET A 28 -40.95 22.57 -7.21
N PRO A 29 -40.32 23.16 -6.18
CA PRO A 29 -38.90 23.41 -6.24
C PRO A 29 -38.20 22.06 -6.45
N VAL A 30 -37.37 21.99 -7.49
CA VAL A 30 -36.46 20.86 -7.68
C VAL A 30 -35.58 20.82 -6.43
N ALA A 31 -35.80 19.82 -5.57
CA ALA A 31 -34.89 19.53 -4.49
C ALA A 31 -33.52 19.28 -5.14
N HIS A 32 -32.60 20.24 -5.02
CA HIS A 32 -31.21 20.00 -5.35
C HIS A 32 -30.78 18.87 -4.42
N ALA A 33 -30.50 17.69 -4.95
CA ALA A 33 -29.86 16.64 -4.19
C ALA A 33 -28.63 17.28 -3.53
N ALA A 34 -28.59 17.27 -2.19
CA ALA A 34 -27.48 17.86 -1.47
C ALA A 34 -26.19 17.24 -2.02
N THR A 35 -25.27 18.09 -2.51
CA THR A 35 -23.98 17.64 -3.01
C THR A 35 -23.32 16.80 -1.92
N SER A 36 -22.86 15.60 -2.25
CA SER A 36 -22.20 14.73 -1.27
C SER A 36 -20.98 15.44 -0.67
N THR A 37 -20.59 15.09 0.54
CA THR A 37 -19.47 15.74 1.24
C THR A 37 -18.43 14.71 1.66
N VAL A 38 -17.16 15.05 1.45
CA VAL A 38 -16.00 14.40 2.08
C VAL A 38 -15.45 15.37 3.13
N THR A 39 -15.40 14.93 4.39
CA THR A 39 -14.97 15.77 5.53
C THR A 39 -13.71 15.20 6.16
N VAL A 40 -12.70 16.06 6.38
CA VAL A 40 -11.47 15.75 7.13
C VAL A 40 -11.60 16.25 8.57
N TYR A 41 -11.48 15.36 9.55
CA TYR A 41 -11.55 15.69 10.97
C TYR A 41 -10.14 15.63 11.59
N LYS A 42 -9.39 16.73 11.46
CA LYS A 42 -7.98 16.81 11.90
C LYS A 42 -7.76 16.51 13.38
N SER A 43 -8.77 16.72 14.24
CA SER A 43 -8.70 16.45 15.68
C SER A 43 -8.91 14.99 16.06
N THR A 44 -9.38 14.15 15.12
CA THR A 44 -9.58 12.71 15.35
C THR A 44 -8.41 11.94 14.76
N ALA A 45 -7.35 11.79 15.55
CA ALA A 45 -6.11 11.12 15.17
C ALA A 45 -6.15 9.61 15.40
N TYR A 46 -5.40 8.87 14.58
CA TYR A 46 -5.20 7.43 14.66
C TYR A 46 -3.69 7.11 14.65
N GLN A 47 -3.24 6.11 13.88
CA GLN A 47 -1.85 5.68 13.81
C GLN A 47 -0.95 6.63 13.00
N SER A 48 0.35 6.62 13.31
CA SER A 48 1.39 7.23 12.47
C SER A 48 1.60 6.43 11.18
N ILE A 49 1.91 7.11 10.08
CA ILE A 49 2.31 6.48 8.82
C ILE A 49 3.81 6.20 8.84
N TRP A 50 4.18 4.97 8.50
CA TRP A 50 5.56 4.50 8.32
C TRP A 50 6.01 4.61 6.87
N GLY A 51 5.11 4.37 5.92
CA GLY A 51 5.40 4.57 4.51
C GLY A 51 4.83 3.47 3.62
N PHE A 52 5.31 3.47 2.38
CA PHE A 52 4.80 2.66 1.29
C PHE A 52 5.95 2.29 0.37
N GLY A 53 5.92 1.10 -0.21
CA GLY A 53 7.07 0.60 -0.92
C GLY A 53 6.83 -0.65 -1.75
N ALA A 54 7.94 -1.24 -2.17
CA ALA A 54 7.99 -2.54 -2.81
C ALA A 54 9.34 -3.21 -2.54
N ALA A 55 9.44 -4.50 -2.84
CA ALA A 55 10.65 -5.28 -2.65
C ALA A 55 11.63 -5.22 -3.84
N ALA A 56 12.91 -5.35 -3.52
CA ALA A 56 14.04 -5.22 -4.43
C ALA A 56 14.71 -6.57 -4.74
N ASN A 57 13.94 -7.66 -4.86
CA ASN A 57 14.45 -9.02 -5.09
C ASN A 57 15.06 -9.19 -6.50
N HIS A 58 15.26 -10.45 -6.90
CA HIS A 58 15.93 -10.88 -8.14
C HIS A 58 15.62 -10.05 -9.41
N PRO A 59 14.38 -9.62 -9.72
CA PRO A 59 14.10 -8.82 -10.93
C PRO A 59 14.88 -7.49 -11.01
N VAL A 60 15.29 -6.92 -9.89
CA VAL A 60 16.15 -5.73 -9.85
C VAL A 60 17.51 -5.99 -10.51
N ASN A 61 18.01 -7.22 -10.47
CA ASN A 61 19.23 -7.58 -11.18
C ASN A 61 19.07 -7.44 -12.70
N GLU A 62 17.91 -7.84 -13.26
CA GLU A 62 17.64 -7.67 -14.69
C GLU A 62 17.66 -6.19 -15.08
N LEU A 63 16.99 -5.34 -14.31
CA LEU A 63 17.02 -3.88 -14.50
C LEU A 63 18.48 -3.37 -14.50
N LYS A 64 19.26 -3.78 -13.51
CA LYS A 64 20.63 -3.33 -13.31
C LYS A 64 21.59 -3.75 -14.44
N THR A 65 21.41 -4.96 -15.00
CA THR A 65 22.39 -5.54 -15.93
C THR A 65 22.02 -5.38 -17.39
N ASN A 66 20.72 -5.34 -17.72
CA ASN A 66 20.26 -5.48 -19.10
C ASN A 66 19.68 -4.19 -19.70
N TYR A 67 19.47 -3.15 -18.88
CA TYR A 67 18.90 -1.87 -19.31
C TYR A 67 19.95 -0.76 -19.25
N SER A 68 19.82 0.26 -20.09
CA SER A 68 20.71 1.41 -20.11
C SER A 68 20.55 2.26 -18.85
N ALA A 69 21.60 3.02 -18.51
CA ALA A 69 21.55 3.96 -17.39
C ALA A 69 20.40 4.98 -17.51
N GLY A 70 19.99 5.33 -18.75
CA GLY A 70 18.84 6.20 -19.00
C GLY A 70 17.52 5.56 -18.55
N VAL A 71 17.24 4.35 -19.02
CA VAL A 71 16.02 3.62 -18.64
C VAL A 71 16.01 3.26 -17.16
N GLN A 72 17.17 2.87 -16.60
CA GLN A 72 17.33 2.69 -15.17
C GLN A 72 16.91 3.95 -14.41
N ALA A 73 17.46 5.12 -14.78
CA ALA A 73 17.15 6.38 -14.12
C ALA A 73 15.66 6.74 -14.21
N GLU A 74 15.02 6.55 -15.37
CA GLU A 74 13.59 6.80 -15.53
C GLU A 74 12.71 5.91 -14.64
N ILE A 75 13.01 4.62 -14.55
CA ILE A 75 12.29 3.67 -13.69
C ILE A 75 12.48 4.03 -12.22
N LEU A 76 13.72 4.30 -11.81
CA LEU A 76 14.06 4.67 -10.43
C LEU A 76 13.43 6.02 -10.04
N ASP A 77 13.37 6.98 -10.96
CA ASP A 77 12.67 8.25 -10.75
C ASP A 77 11.18 8.02 -10.51
N LYS A 78 10.53 7.21 -11.35
CA LYS A 78 9.11 6.86 -11.18
C LYS A 78 8.82 6.18 -9.86
N LEU A 79 9.75 5.39 -9.33
CA LEU A 79 9.59 4.74 -8.03
C LEU A 79 9.80 5.72 -6.87
N PHE A 80 10.91 6.47 -6.85
CA PHE A 80 11.37 7.12 -5.62
C PHE A 80 11.21 8.64 -5.56
N ARG A 81 11.21 9.35 -6.69
CA ARG A 81 11.03 10.81 -6.64
C ARG A 81 9.60 11.16 -6.27
N SER A 82 9.41 12.29 -5.59
CA SER A 82 8.11 12.80 -5.18
C SER A 82 7.64 14.03 -5.96
N ASP A 83 8.38 14.46 -6.97
CA ASP A 83 7.99 15.49 -7.93
C ASP A 83 7.24 14.90 -9.13
N ASP A 84 6.81 15.77 -10.05
CA ASP A 84 6.17 15.38 -11.32
C ASP A 84 5.17 14.24 -11.18
N SER A 85 5.14 13.25 -12.07
CA SER A 85 4.24 12.09 -11.98
C SER A 85 4.90 10.84 -11.37
N ASN A 86 5.84 11.02 -10.44
CA ASN A 86 6.59 9.94 -9.78
C ASN A 86 5.91 9.46 -8.49
N ALA A 87 6.05 8.20 -8.09
CA ALA A 87 5.29 7.61 -6.97
C ALA A 87 5.81 8.02 -5.59
N GLY A 88 7.07 8.37 -5.42
CA GLY A 88 7.62 8.77 -4.13
C GLY A 88 7.56 7.66 -3.08
N LEU A 89 7.86 6.42 -3.45
CA LEU A 89 7.98 5.31 -2.49
C LEU A 89 8.97 5.68 -1.38
N SER A 90 8.68 5.22 -0.17
CA SER A 90 9.39 5.60 1.06
C SER A 90 10.01 4.41 1.80
N ILE A 91 9.76 3.18 1.33
CA ILE A 91 10.32 1.96 1.87
C ILE A 91 10.81 1.08 0.72
N VAL A 92 11.97 0.46 0.88
CA VAL A 92 12.41 -0.68 0.04
C VAL A 92 12.55 -1.91 0.94
N ARG A 93 11.92 -3.01 0.51
CA ARG A 93 12.03 -4.31 1.17
C ARG A 93 13.15 -5.12 0.52
N LEU A 94 14.12 -5.50 1.34
CA LEU A 94 15.33 -6.23 0.98
C LEU A 94 15.21 -7.67 1.44
N GLU A 95 15.64 -8.59 0.58
CA GLU A 95 15.81 -9.99 0.92
C GLU A 95 17.18 -10.20 1.59
N ILE A 96 17.20 -10.86 2.74
CA ILE A 96 18.43 -11.39 3.32
C ILE A 96 18.70 -12.73 2.65
N ASN A 97 19.45 -12.67 1.55
CA ASN A 97 19.61 -13.77 0.60
C ASN A 97 20.29 -15.01 1.23
N PRO A 98 19.87 -16.25 0.89
CA PRO A 98 20.36 -17.48 1.56
C PRO A 98 21.34 -18.35 0.76
N TYR A 99 21.58 -18.04 -0.52
CA TYR A 99 22.23 -18.97 -1.44
C TYR A 99 23.76 -18.88 -1.42
N THR A 100 24.45 -20.01 -1.53
CA THR A 100 25.86 -20.01 -1.91
C THR A 100 26.04 -19.60 -3.37
N SER A 101 27.25 -19.22 -3.78
CA SER A 101 27.56 -18.87 -5.18
C SER A 101 27.32 -20.01 -6.18
N ALA A 102 27.38 -21.26 -5.72
CA ALA A 102 27.08 -22.42 -6.55
C ALA A 102 25.58 -22.65 -6.75
N GLN A 103 24.74 -22.13 -5.84
CA GLN A 103 23.29 -22.28 -5.89
C GLN A 103 22.62 -21.12 -6.64
N ASP A 104 23.07 -19.90 -6.40
CA ASP A 104 22.60 -18.70 -7.10
C ASP A 104 23.74 -17.67 -7.16
N SER A 105 24.02 -17.12 -8.34
CA SER A 105 25.12 -16.17 -8.52
C SER A 105 24.77 -14.73 -8.13
N VAL A 106 23.46 -14.42 -8.03
CA VAL A 106 22.90 -13.10 -7.80
C VAL A 106 22.46 -12.93 -6.34
N GLN A 107 21.68 -13.88 -5.83
CA GLN A 107 21.08 -13.85 -4.49
C GLN A 107 21.98 -14.55 -3.46
N ARG A 108 23.23 -14.13 -3.36
CA ARG A 108 24.21 -14.80 -2.48
C ARG A 108 24.08 -14.39 -1.02
N THR A 109 24.08 -15.35 -0.11
CA THR A 109 24.20 -15.09 1.33
C THR A 109 25.56 -14.51 1.67
N PHE A 110 25.56 -13.60 2.64
CA PHE A 110 26.81 -13.10 3.22
C PHE A 110 27.47 -14.11 4.18
N MET A 111 26.83 -15.25 4.47
CA MET A 111 27.37 -16.29 5.36
C MET A 111 27.21 -17.70 4.77
N PRO A 112 28.00 -18.06 3.75
CA PRO A 112 27.83 -19.33 3.01
C PRO A 112 28.16 -20.59 3.82
N ALA A 113 28.88 -20.47 4.93
CA ALA A 113 29.17 -21.54 5.89
C ALA A 113 29.34 -20.96 7.30
N ASP A 114 29.32 -21.82 8.33
CA ASP A 114 29.48 -21.39 9.72
C ASP A 114 30.81 -20.66 9.94
N GLY A 115 30.75 -19.44 10.48
CA GLY A 115 31.90 -18.55 10.68
C GLY A 115 32.55 -17.98 9.41
N VAL A 116 32.04 -18.27 8.20
CA VAL A 116 32.59 -17.76 6.94
C VAL A 116 31.71 -16.62 6.43
N TYR A 117 32.30 -15.43 6.28
CA TYR A 117 31.60 -14.24 5.80
C TYR A 117 32.08 -13.82 4.40
N ASP A 118 31.13 -13.51 3.50
CA ASP A 118 31.36 -12.87 2.21
C ASP A 118 30.45 -11.64 2.08
N TRP A 119 30.98 -10.45 2.32
CA TRP A 119 30.23 -9.22 2.17
C TRP A 119 30.26 -8.66 0.74
N ASN A 120 30.84 -9.37 -0.24
CA ASN A 120 30.76 -9.00 -1.64
C ASN A 120 29.56 -9.70 -2.33
N THR A 121 28.36 -9.53 -1.77
CA THR A 121 27.10 -10.17 -2.20
C THR A 121 26.02 -9.10 -2.44
N ASP A 122 24.78 -9.49 -2.76
CA ASP A 122 23.61 -8.59 -2.82
C ASP A 122 23.77 -7.34 -3.71
N GLY A 123 24.65 -7.40 -4.72
CA GLY A 123 25.04 -6.22 -5.51
C GLY A 123 23.87 -5.53 -6.22
N HIS A 124 22.82 -6.28 -6.59
CA HIS A 124 21.60 -5.73 -7.18
C HIS A 124 20.78 -4.94 -6.15
N GLN A 125 20.59 -5.49 -4.96
CA GLN A 125 19.85 -4.84 -3.88
C GLN A 125 20.57 -3.59 -3.35
N ARG A 126 21.90 -3.65 -3.17
CA ARG A 126 22.69 -2.50 -2.71
C ARG A 126 22.70 -1.37 -3.73
N TRP A 127 22.81 -1.70 -5.01
CA TRP A 127 22.67 -0.70 -6.08
C TRP A 127 21.31 -0.03 -6.02
N PHE A 128 20.23 -0.81 -5.90
CA PHE A 128 18.88 -0.27 -5.85
C PHE A 128 18.61 0.57 -4.59
N ALA A 129 19.14 0.14 -3.44
CA ALA A 129 19.11 0.90 -2.19
C ALA A 129 19.85 2.25 -2.33
N GLN A 130 21.05 2.24 -2.93
CA GLN A 130 21.80 3.46 -3.18
C GLN A 130 21.06 4.41 -4.13
N GLU A 131 20.47 3.87 -5.20
CA GLU A 131 19.70 4.66 -6.17
C GLU A 131 18.42 5.26 -5.56
N ALA A 132 17.83 4.57 -4.58
CA ALA A 132 16.72 5.10 -3.79
C ALA A 132 17.15 6.25 -2.88
N GLU A 133 18.29 6.13 -2.19
CA GLU A 133 18.86 7.21 -1.35
C GLU A 133 19.19 8.45 -2.17
N ASN A 134 19.74 8.26 -3.37
CA ASN A 134 20.03 9.34 -4.31
C ASN A 134 18.75 10.12 -4.73
N ARG A 135 17.56 9.55 -4.50
CA ARG A 135 16.25 10.14 -4.79
C ARG A 135 15.47 10.54 -3.54
N GLY A 136 16.12 10.52 -2.36
CA GLY A 136 15.56 10.99 -1.10
C GLY A 136 14.74 9.96 -0.33
N MET A 137 14.80 8.67 -0.69
CA MET A 137 14.25 7.57 0.11
C MET A 137 15.36 6.87 0.90
N ASN A 138 15.22 6.74 2.22
CA ASN A 138 16.28 6.19 3.08
C ASN A 138 15.76 5.23 4.18
N GLN A 139 14.71 4.45 3.91
CA GLN A 139 14.17 3.51 4.88
C GLN A 139 14.07 2.12 4.28
N PHE A 140 14.72 1.16 4.94
CA PHE A 140 14.81 -0.20 4.45
C PHE A 140 14.17 -1.19 5.42
N TYR A 141 13.45 -2.15 4.86
CA TYR A 141 12.93 -3.31 5.55
C TYR A 141 13.77 -4.51 5.11
N ALA A 142 14.19 -5.39 6.02
CA ALA A 142 14.95 -6.59 5.67
C ALA A 142 14.28 -7.86 6.20
N VAL A 143 14.23 -8.92 5.41
CA VAL A 143 13.70 -10.23 5.84
C VAL A 143 14.38 -11.37 5.09
N PRO A 144 14.70 -12.49 5.76
CA PRO A 144 15.15 -13.69 5.08
C PRO A 144 13.96 -14.47 4.50
N TRP A 145 14.06 -14.90 3.25
CA TRP A 145 13.15 -15.91 2.71
C TRP A 145 13.48 -17.31 3.25
N SER A 146 14.73 -17.52 3.63
CA SER A 146 15.21 -18.76 4.19
C SER A 146 16.50 -18.51 4.98
N PRO A 147 16.81 -19.30 6.01
CA PRO A 147 18.18 -19.47 6.46
C PRO A 147 19.06 -20.10 5.35
N PRO A 148 20.39 -19.88 5.36
CA PRO A 148 21.29 -20.64 4.51
C PRO A 148 21.13 -22.15 4.72
N GLY A 149 21.30 -22.93 3.65
CA GLY A 149 21.01 -24.38 3.66
C GLY A 149 21.76 -25.16 4.76
N TRP A 150 22.99 -24.78 5.08
CA TRP A 150 23.78 -25.42 6.14
C TRP A 150 23.17 -25.27 7.54
N MET A 151 22.25 -24.33 7.73
CA MET A 151 21.54 -24.15 9.01
C MET A 151 20.31 -25.06 9.14
N LYS A 152 19.86 -25.71 8.05
CA LYS A 152 18.55 -26.35 7.93
C LYS A 152 18.64 -27.87 7.86
N ASP A 153 17.55 -28.53 8.24
CA ASP A 153 17.42 -30.00 8.27
C ASP A 153 17.52 -30.66 6.88
N ASN A 154 17.04 -29.97 5.85
CA ASN A 154 17.08 -30.41 4.46
C ASN A 154 18.37 -30.00 3.73
N GLY A 155 19.29 -29.29 4.39
CA GLY A 155 20.54 -28.83 3.78
C GLY A 155 20.38 -27.81 2.65
N SER A 156 19.18 -27.25 2.43
CA SER A 156 18.81 -26.50 1.23
C SER A 156 18.08 -25.19 1.58
N PRO A 157 18.40 -24.05 0.93
CA PRO A 157 17.59 -22.84 1.04
C PRO A 157 16.16 -22.99 0.51
N ASN A 158 15.92 -23.93 -0.42
CA ASN A 158 14.65 -24.10 -1.12
C ASN A 158 13.82 -25.27 -0.58
N ASN A 159 12.56 -25.32 -1.00
CA ASN A 159 11.61 -26.41 -0.74
C ASN A 159 11.26 -26.56 0.75
N GLY A 160 11.11 -25.44 1.46
CA GLY A 160 10.80 -25.44 2.89
C GLY A 160 11.95 -26.01 3.73
N GLY A 161 11.63 -26.92 4.64
CA GLY A 161 12.57 -27.41 5.65
C GLY A 161 12.65 -26.47 6.86
N HIS A 162 13.16 -27.01 7.96
CA HIS A 162 13.17 -26.36 9.26
C HIS A 162 14.58 -25.92 9.64
N LEU A 163 14.68 -24.79 10.35
CA LEU A 163 15.92 -24.38 10.98
C LEU A 163 16.27 -25.39 12.07
N LEU A 164 17.49 -25.92 12.07
CA LEU A 164 17.93 -26.85 13.11
C LEU A 164 17.98 -26.12 14.47
N ALA A 165 17.46 -26.74 15.52
CA ALA A 165 17.46 -26.16 16.87
C ALA A 165 18.86 -25.76 17.36
N SER A 166 19.90 -26.53 16.97
CA SER A 166 21.31 -26.22 17.26
C SER A 166 21.82 -24.94 16.57
N ASN A 167 21.09 -24.42 15.57
CA ASN A 167 21.45 -23.23 14.81
C ASN A 167 20.57 -22.00 15.16
N TYR A 168 19.63 -22.09 16.12
CA TYR A 168 18.78 -20.94 16.46
C TYR A 168 19.56 -19.70 16.89
N ASP A 169 20.57 -19.86 17.74
CA ASP A 169 21.43 -18.75 18.16
C ASP A 169 22.32 -18.24 17.01
N LYS A 170 22.77 -19.14 16.12
CA LYS A 170 23.55 -18.77 14.94
C LYS A 170 22.72 -17.96 13.95
N PHE A 171 21.46 -18.35 13.74
CA PHE A 171 20.54 -17.64 12.87
C PHE A 171 20.15 -16.26 13.44
N ALA A 172 19.92 -16.16 14.75
CA ALA A 172 19.72 -14.86 15.40
C ALA A 172 20.94 -13.93 15.21
N ASN A 173 22.14 -14.46 15.37
CA ASN A 173 23.38 -13.71 15.11
C ASN A 173 23.59 -13.41 13.62
N TYR A 174 23.13 -14.27 12.70
CA TYR A 174 23.13 -14.00 11.27
C TYR A 174 22.29 -12.75 10.95
N LEU A 175 21.04 -12.68 11.42
CA LEU A 175 20.20 -11.48 11.22
C LEU A 175 20.84 -10.23 11.84
N LYS A 176 21.40 -10.36 13.05
CA LYS A 176 22.14 -9.28 13.72
C LYS A 176 23.32 -8.77 12.89
N SER A 177 24.17 -9.67 12.38
CA SER A 177 25.34 -9.30 11.59
C SER A 177 24.95 -8.61 10.28
N TYR A 178 23.87 -9.06 9.62
CA TYR A 178 23.34 -8.37 8.43
C TYR A 178 22.98 -6.92 8.75
N VAL A 179 22.17 -6.72 9.79
CA VAL A 179 21.69 -5.39 10.20
C VAL A 179 22.84 -4.49 10.60
N ASP A 180 23.77 -5.00 11.42
CA ASP A 180 24.93 -4.25 11.89
C ASP A 180 25.81 -3.81 10.71
N TYR A 181 26.11 -4.72 9.78
CA TYR A 181 26.93 -4.40 8.62
C TYR A 181 26.25 -3.39 7.68
N TYR A 182 24.97 -3.57 7.37
CA TYR A 182 24.23 -2.65 6.50
C TYR A 182 24.15 -1.25 7.08
N ARG A 183 23.89 -1.12 8.39
CA ARG A 183 23.77 0.18 9.05
C ARG A 183 25.12 0.84 9.28
N ASN A 184 26.09 0.12 9.85
CA ASN A 184 27.34 0.74 10.32
C ASN A 184 28.44 0.77 9.26
N THR A 185 28.45 -0.17 8.32
CA THR A 185 29.47 -0.23 7.25
C THR A 185 28.97 0.37 5.95
N LEU A 186 27.75 0.02 5.53
CA LEU A 186 27.20 0.51 4.25
C LEU A 186 26.41 1.81 4.37
N GLY A 187 25.96 2.19 5.57
CA GLY A 187 25.18 3.40 5.81
C GLY A 187 23.69 3.28 5.50
N PHE A 188 23.20 2.10 5.08
CA PHE A 188 21.79 1.89 4.79
C PHE A 188 20.97 1.79 6.08
N ASN A 189 19.98 2.66 6.22
CA ASN A 189 19.11 2.70 7.40
C ASN A 189 18.06 1.57 7.37
N ILE A 190 18.50 0.35 7.70
CA ILE A 190 17.61 -0.78 8.00
C ILE A 190 16.76 -0.40 9.21
N LYS A 191 15.50 -0.07 8.97
CA LYS A 191 14.57 0.41 9.99
C LYS A 191 13.70 -0.72 10.54
N TRP A 192 13.37 -1.70 9.71
CA TRP A 192 12.59 -2.86 10.06
C TRP A 192 13.31 -4.15 9.69
N VAL A 193 13.17 -5.16 10.53
CA VAL A 193 13.60 -6.53 10.25
C VAL A 193 12.47 -7.47 10.62
N SER A 194 12.18 -8.44 9.76
CA SER A 194 11.34 -9.58 10.12
C SER A 194 12.15 -10.88 10.13
N VAL A 195 11.67 -11.85 10.91
CA VAL A 195 12.42 -13.05 11.27
C VAL A 195 12.40 -14.10 10.16
N GLN A 196 11.32 -14.19 9.39
CA GLN A 196 11.13 -15.21 8.36
C GLN A 196 9.97 -14.80 7.44
N ASN A 197 10.17 -14.84 6.13
CA ASN A 197 9.11 -14.71 5.13
C ASN A 197 8.27 -15.99 5.07
N GLU A 198 6.95 -15.88 5.12
CA GLU A 198 5.97 -16.96 4.89
C GLU A 198 6.34 -18.30 5.55
N PRO A 199 6.55 -18.33 6.88
CA PRO A 199 6.97 -19.51 7.63
C PRO A 199 5.99 -20.69 7.56
N ASP A 200 4.81 -20.51 6.97
CA ASP A 200 3.81 -21.54 6.72
C ASP A 200 3.95 -22.22 5.35
N LEU A 201 4.83 -21.75 4.46
CA LEU A 201 4.95 -22.25 3.09
C LEU A 201 6.29 -22.93 2.77
N ALA A 202 6.22 -23.90 1.87
CA ALA A 202 7.36 -24.48 1.18
C ALA A 202 7.23 -24.19 -0.32
N THR A 203 8.23 -23.53 -0.89
CA THR A 203 8.24 -23.08 -2.29
C THR A 203 9.46 -23.63 -3.02
N PRO A 204 9.44 -23.73 -4.37
CA PRO A 204 10.60 -24.21 -5.14
C PRO A 204 11.81 -23.27 -5.09
N TYR A 205 11.63 -22.05 -4.56
CA TYR A 205 12.67 -21.06 -4.26
C TYR A 205 12.89 -20.97 -2.73
N ALA A 206 13.70 -19.99 -2.31
CA ALA A 206 14.01 -19.76 -0.90
C ALA A 206 12.75 -19.76 -0.02
N SER A 207 12.69 -20.70 0.91
CA SER A 207 11.61 -20.86 1.87
C SER A 207 12.09 -21.65 3.09
N ALA A 208 11.51 -21.39 4.26
CA ALA A 208 11.70 -22.19 5.45
C ALA A 208 10.41 -22.21 6.26
N GLN A 209 10.07 -23.38 6.81
CA GLN A 209 8.84 -23.58 7.55
C GLN A 209 9.12 -23.62 9.04
N TYR A 210 8.28 -22.97 9.85
CA TYR A 210 8.34 -23.03 11.31
C TYR A 210 7.02 -23.53 11.89
N THR A 211 7.08 -24.46 12.84
CA THR A 211 5.94 -24.70 13.74
C THR A 211 5.73 -23.49 14.67
N ASN A 212 4.58 -23.43 15.35
CA ASN A 212 4.32 -22.39 16.36
C ASN A 212 5.40 -22.35 17.46
N GLN A 213 5.92 -23.51 17.88
CA GLN A 213 6.97 -23.60 18.90
C GLN A 213 8.32 -23.11 18.38
N GLU A 214 8.66 -23.46 17.14
CA GLU A 214 9.89 -23.00 16.49
C GLU A 214 9.84 -21.48 16.29
N MET A 215 8.75 -20.95 15.71
CA MET A 215 8.54 -19.51 15.56
C MET A 215 8.67 -18.78 16.89
N ASN A 216 8.04 -19.28 17.96
CA ASN A 216 8.14 -18.67 19.29
C ASN A 216 9.59 -18.59 19.81
N THR A 217 10.41 -19.60 19.52
CA THR A 217 11.78 -19.69 20.01
C THR A 217 12.76 -18.89 19.15
N VAL A 218 12.66 -19.03 17.82
CA VAL A 218 13.52 -18.34 16.86
C VAL A 218 13.30 -16.83 16.93
N LEU A 219 12.05 -16.38 16.98
CA LEU A 219 11.73 -14.97 17.14
C LEU A 219 12.30 -14.40 18.45
N ALA A 220 12.14 -15.09 19.58
CA ALA A 220 12.66 -14.57 20.85
C ALA A 220 14.17 -14.31 20.78
N LYS A 221 14.93 -15.24 20.19
CA LYS A 221 16.38 -15.11 20.01
C LYS A 221 16.74 -14.03 18.99
N ALA A 222 16.05 -13.97 17.86
CA ALA A 222 16.27 -12.96 16.83
C ALA A 222 16.01 -11.55 17.37
N ALA A 223 14.90 -11.35 18.09
CA ALA A 223 14.56 -10.07 18.71
C ALA A 223 15.63 -9.64 19.72
N ASP A 224 16.06 -10.53 20.63
CA ASP A 224 17.13 -10.22 21.59
C ASP A 224 18.45 -9.85 20.89
N ALA A 225 18.82 -10.58 19.83
CA ALA A 225 20.03 -10.29 19.07
C ALA A 225 19.96 -8.92 18.38
N ILE A 226 18.86 -8.59 17.70
CA ILE A 226 18.68 -7.30 17.02
C ILE A 226 18.60 -6.16 18.03
N HIS A 227 17.82 -6.29 19.10
CA HIS A 227 17.68 -5.25 20.12
C HIS A 227 19.00 -4.99 20.85
N SER A 228 19.87 -6.00 21.00
CA SER A 228 21.22 -5.82 21.57
C SER A 228 22.12 -4.86 20.78
N LEU A 229 21.79 -4.55 19.52
CA LEU A 229 22.50 -3.53 18.74
C LEU A 229 22.25 -2.11 19.28
N ASN A 230 21.13 -1.87 19.96
CA ASN A 230 20.71 -0.56 20.46
C ASN A 230 20.65 0.52 19.36
N GLN A 231 20.26 0.14 18.13
CA GLN A 231 20.23 1.03 16.95
C GLN A 231 18.83 1.49 16.54
N GLY A 232 17.79 1.18 17.33
CA GLY A 232 16.40 1.60 17.04
C GLY A 232 15.76 0.89 15.83
N VAL A 233 16.25 -0.30 15.50
CA VAL A 233 15.70 -1.22 14.49
C VAL A 233 14.49 -1.93 15.09
N LEU A 234 13.38 -1.93 14.36
CA LEU A 234 12.13 -2.56 14.79
C LEU A 234 12.08 -4.01 14.32
N VAL A 235 11.71 -4.93 15.20
CA VAL A 235 11.61 -6.37 14.92
C VAL A 235 10.15 -6.78 14.73
N GLY A 236 9.87 -7.43 13.59
CA GLY A 236 8.56 -7.92 13.19
C GLY A 236 8.51 -9.43 13.01
N ALA A 237 7.29 -9.96 13.10
CA ALA A 237 6.91 -11.33 12.82
C ALA A 237 5.36 -11.37 12.77
N PRO A 238 4.71 -12.49 12.41
CA PRO A 238 5.27 -13.73 11.86
C PRO A 238 5.41 -13.71 10.34
N GLU A 239 4.91 -12.68 9.66
CA GLU A 239 4.96 -12.53 8.19
C GLU A 239 4.46 -13.80 7.47
N GLY A 240 3.36 -14.38 7.99
CA GLY A 240 2.71 -15.53 7.38
C GLY A 240 2.19 -15.17 5.99
N SER A 241 2.13 -16.16 5.10
CA SER A 241 1.70 -15.98 3.70
C SER A 241 0.35 -15.33 3.54
N ASN A 242 -0.48 -15.38 4.56
CA ASN A 242 -1.72 -14.64 4.64
C ASN A 242 -2.02 -14.28 6.09
N ARG A 243 -3.06 -13.48 6.29
CA ARG A 243 -3.50 -13.04 7.61
C ARG A 243 -3.94 -14.19 8.52
N THR A 244 -4.53 -15.26 7.98
CA THR A 244 -4.92 -16.42 8.78
C THR A 244 -3.71 -17.15 9.35
N ALA A 245 -2.68 -17.37 8.53
CA ALA A 245 -1.40 -17.93 8.98
C ALA A 245 -0.74 -17.02 10.02
N SER A 246 -0.73 -15.71 9.76
CA SER A 246 -0.17 -14.74 10.71
C SER A 246 -0.90 -14.76 12.06
N ASN A 247 -2.23 -14.82 12.04
CA ASN A 247 -3.03 -14.93 13.26
C ASN A 247 -2.74 -16.23 14.01
N ASN A 248 -2.60 -17.36 13.32
CA ASN A 248 -2.26 -18.65 13.93
C ASN A 248 -0.95 -18.58 14.73
N TYR A 249 0.11 -17.99 14.17
CA TYR A 249 1.35 -17.81 14.92
C TYR A 249 1.18 -16.85 16.11
N MET A 250 0.51 -15.70 15.90
CA MET A 250 0.35 -14.70 16.95
C MET A 250 -0.41 -15.22 18.17
N VAL A 251 -1.51 -15.96 17.99
CA VAL A 251 -2.30 -16.46 19.12
C VAL A 251 -1.63 -17.62 19.87
N ASN A 252 -0.74 -18.37 19.20
CA ASN A 252 0.01 -19.47 19.82
C ASN A 252 1.38 -19.03 20.37
N MET A 253 1.82 -17.80 20.09
CA MET A 253 3.08 -17.25 20.58
C MET A 253 2.93 -16.83 22.06
N SER A 254 3.93 -17.20 22.87
CA SER A 254 3.96 -16.85 24.29
C SER A 254 3.95 -15.34 24.49
N GLU A 255 3.37 -14.87 25.59
CA GLU A 255 3.38 -13.44 25.93
C GLU A 255 4.81 -12.91 26.08
N ALA A 256 5.72 -13.71 26.66
CA ALA A 256 7.13 -13.37 26.78
C ALA A 256 7.78 -13.10 25.42
N THR A 257 7.53 -13.94 24.41
CA THR A 257 8.03 -13.71 23.05
C THR A 257 7.31 -12.54 22.38
N ARG A 258 5.98 -12.46 22.45
CA ARG A 258 5.22 -11.34 21.86
C ARG A 258 5.63 -9.98 22.41
N SER A 259 6.04 -9.92 23.68
CA SER A 259 6.50 -8.67 24.30
C SER A 259 7.73 -8.10 23.61
N LYS A 260 8.58 -8.95 23.02
CA LYS A 260 9.80 -8.59 22.27
C LYS A 260 9.52 -8.12 20.83
N LEU A 261 8.31 -8.29 20.31
CA LEU A 261 7.96 -7.76 18.98
C LEU A 261 7.72 -6.25 19.03
N ASP A 262 8.20 -5.54 18.03
CA ASP A 262 7.89 -4.13 17.83
C ASP A 262 6.66 -3.94 16.93
N PHE A 263 6.38 -4.89 16.04
CA PHE A 263 5.23 -4.87 15.14
C PHE A 263 4.83 -6.25 14.65
N VAL A 264 3.62 -6.34 14.10
CA VAL A 264 3.13 -7.52 13.38
C VAL A 264 3.26 -7.30 11.88
N ALA A 265 4.02 -8.16 11.23
CA ALA A 265 4.17 -8.21 9.78
C ALA A 265 3.15 -9.21 9.20
N VAL A 266 2.49 -8.82 8.11
CA VAL A 266 1.49 -9.67 7.44
C VAL A 266 1.64 -9.57 5.93
N HIS A 267 1.39 -10.68 5.24
CA HIS A 267 1.08 -10.65 3.81
C HIS A 267 -0.43 -10.64 3.60
N ASP A 268 -0.81 -10.06 2.47
CA ASP A 268 -2.20 -9.79 2.10
C ASP A 268 -2.70 -10.73 0.98
N TYR A 269 -2.18 -11.96 0.95
CA TYR A 269 -2.68 -12.98 0.04
C TYR A 269 -3.98 -13.62 0.54
N GLY A 270 -4.86 -13.92 -0.42
CA GLY A 270 -6.13 -14.59 -0.16
C GLY A 270 -7.20 -13.70 0.48
N THR A 271 -8.14 -14.32 1.19
CA THR A 271 -9.26 -13.63 1.82
C THR A 271 -8.81 -12.92 3.09
N TYR A 272 -9.22 -11.65 3.24
CA TYR A 272 -8.95 -10.88 4.45
C TYR A 272 -9.51 -11.55 5.71
N THR A 273 -8.67 -11.67 6.74
CA THR A 273 -9.04 -12.06 8.10
C THR A 273 -8.35 -11.16 9.11
N ASP A 274 -8.97 -10.96 10.28
CA ASP A 274 -8.35 -10.18 11.35
C ASP A 274 -7.18 -10.95 11.98
N VAL A 275 -6.13 -10.21 12.34
CA VAL A 275 -4.97 -10.72 13.08
C VAL A 275 -4.98 -10.14 14.48
N ASN A 276 -4.95 -10.98 15.51
CA ASN A 276 -4.77 -10.51 16.88
C ASN A 276 -3.32 -10.01 17.06
N HIS A 277 -3.16 -8.69 16.96
CA HIS A 277 -1.87 -8.03 17.04
C HIS A 277 -1.47 -7.64 18.48
N PHE A 278 -2.31 -7.95 19.49
CA PHE A 278 -2.03 -7.69 20.90
C PHE A 278 -1.52 -6.27 21.21
N GLY A 279 -2.13 -5.27 20.57
CA GLY A 279 -1.77 -3.86 20.74
C GLY A 279 -0.49 -3.42 20.02
N LYS A 280 0.21 -4.31 19.32
CA LYS A 280 1.35 -3.96 18.47
C LYS A 280 0.87 -3.29 17.17
N PRO A 281 1.66 -2.36 16.57
CA PRO A 281 1.44 -1.88 15.22
C PRO A 281 1.42 -3.00 14.18
N THR A 282 0.72 -2.80 13.07
CA THR A 282 0.70 -3.73 11.92
C THR A 282 1.29 -3.05 10.69
N LEU A 283 2.05 -3.82 9.91
CA LEU A 283 2.60 -3.44 8.61
C LEU A 283 2.23 -4.53 7.60
N SER A 284 1.56 -4.17 6.51
CA SER A 284 1.44 -5.05 5.34
C SER A 284 2.74 -5.01 4.57
N THR A 285 3.43 -6.15 4.54
CA THR A 285 4.80 -6.26 4.01
C THR A 285 4.84 -6.85 2.61
N GLU A 286 3.71 -7.35 2.12
CA GLU A 286 3.65 -7.95 0.79
C GLU A 286 2.24 -8.21 0.29
N ALA A 287 2.00 -7.84 -0.97
CA ALA A 287 0.83 -8.23 -1.75
C ALA A 287 1.13 -8.10 -3.25
N CYS A 288 0.53 -8.96 -4.06
CA CYS A 288 0.57 -8.85 -5.53
C CYS A 288 -0.50 -9.72 -6.21
N ASP A 289 -0.58 -9.67 -7.54
CA ASP A 289 -1.41 -10.59 -8.33
C ASP A 289 -0.53 -11.56 -9.14
N PHE A 290 -0.15 -12.66 -8.51
CA PHE A 290 0.63 -13.75 -9.14
C PHE A 290 -0.25 -14.76 -9.88
N GLN A 291 -1.57 -14.62 -9.84
CA GLN A 291 -2.51 -15.61 -10.40
C GLN A 291 -3.06 -15.20 -11.76
N ASN A 292 -3.17 -13.90 -12.02
CA ASN A 292 -3.79 -13.37 -13.22
C ASN A 292 -2.75 -12.70 -14.14
N PRO A 293 -3.02 -12.65 -15.46
CA PRO A 293 -2.24 -11.83 -16.36
C PRO A 293 -2.14 -10.38 -15.88
N ASN A 294 -0.99 -9.76 -16.12
CA ASN A 294 -0.75 -8.37 -15.74
C ASN A 294 -1.81 -7.43 -16.34
N ASP A 295 -2.64 -6.83 -15.48
CA ASP A 295 -3.60 -5.79 -15.87
C ASP A 295 -2.94 -4.41 -15.69
N PRO A 296 -2.56 -3.68 -16.74
CA PRO A 296 -1.94 -2.35 -16.59
C PRO A 296 -2.96 -1.23 -16.32
N THR A 297 -4.27 -1.52 -16.35
CA THR A 297 -5.34 -0.52 -16.39
C THR A 297 -5.75 0.00 -15.02
N ILE A 298 -6.61 1.03 -15.01
CA ILE A 298 -7.13 1.65 -13.80
C ILE A 298 -7.99 0.68 -12.96
N THR A 299 -8.51 -0.39 -13.55
CA THR A 299 -9.26 -1.42 -12.81
C THR A 299 -8.38 -2.04 -11.73
N ASP A 300 -7.18 -2.48 -12.10
CA ASP A 300 -6.21 -2.98 -11.13
C ASP A 300 -5.69 -1.86 -10.20
N GLY A 301 -5.46 -0.65 -10.71
CA GLY A 301 -5.11 0.49 -9.86
C GLY A 301 -6.12 0.74 -8.72
N LEU A 302 -7.42 0.63 -9.00
CA LEU A 302 -8.47 0.76 -8.00
C LEU A 302 -8.55 -0.42 -7.04
N LYS A 303 -8.26 -1.64 -7.49
CA LYS A 303 -8.16 -2.83 -6.62
C LYS A 303 -7.17 -2.56 -5.49
N TRP A 304 -5.94 -2.18 -5.83
CA TRP A 304 -4.89 -1.91 -4.84
C TRP A 304 -5.17 -0.66 -4.01
N ALA A 305 -5.69 0.42 -4.61
CA ALA A 305 -6.03 1.62 -3.85
C ALA A 305 -7.08 1.36 -2.77
N ASN A 306 -8.11 0.56 -3.07
CA ASN A 306 -9.13 0.20 -2.09
C ASN A 306 -8.57 -0.71 -0.99
N MET A 307 -7.66 -1.63 -1.32
CA MET A 307 -6.96 -2.47 -0.33
C MET A 307 -6.14 -1.61 0.64
N ILE A 308 -5.24 -0.78 0.11
CA ILE A 308 -4.43 0.16 0.91
C ILE A 308 -5.33 1.04 1.79
N ALA A 309 -6.42 1.59 1.23
CA ALA A 309 -7.34 2.42 1.99
C ALA A 309 -8.04 1.67 3.12
N ALA A 310 -8.42 0.41 2.90
CA ALA A 310 -9.05 -0.44 3.91
C ALA A 310 -8.04 -0.79 5.02
N ASP A 311 -6.81 -1.14 4.67
CA ASP A 311 -5.78 -1.53 5.62
C ASP A 311 -5.33 -0.36 6.50
N LEU A 312 -5.13 0.82 5.90
CA LEU A 312 -4.91 2.05 6.66
C LEU A 312 -6.10 2.38 7.58
N LYS A 313 -7.34 2.05 7.21
CA LYS A 313 -8.53 2.24 8.06
C LYS A 313 -8.58 1.30 9.25
N ARG A 314 -7.92 0.14 9.15
CA ARG A 314 -7.82 -0.86 10.22
C ARG A 314 -6.64 -0.63 11.17
N GLY A 315 -5.78 0.33 10.88
CA GLY A 315 -4.69 0.72 11.77
C GLY A 315 -3.30 0.39 11.25
N GLU A 316 -3.17 -0.10 10.01
CA GLU A 316 -1.85 -0.37 9.45
C GLU A 316 -1.04 0.91 9.28
N ARG A 317 0.26 0.81 9.56
CA ARG A 317 1.17 1.94 9.48
C ARG A 317 1.82 2.08 8.12
N GLY A 318 1.85 1.02 7.30
CA GLY A 318 2.41 1.08 5.96
C GLY A 318 1.93 -0.09 5.12
N TRP A 319 2.31 -0.07 3.84
CA TRP A 319 1.87 -1.06 2.87
C TRP A 319 2.91 -1.24 1.76
N LEU A 320 3.33 -2.48 1.51
CA LEU A 320 4.36 -2.81 0.52
C LEU A 320 3.80 -3.74 -0.56
N TYR A 321 4.02 -3.37 -1.82
CA TYR A 321 3.81 -4.29 -2.94
C TYR A 321 4.92 -5.35 -2.97
N TRP A 322 4.71 -6.47 -3.68
CA TRP A 322 5.74 -7.49 -3.86
C TRP A 322 6.94 -6.93 -4.65
N TRP A 323 6.93 -6.84 -5.99
CA TRP A 323 8.11 -6.38 -6.73
C TRP A 323 8.03 -4.91 -7.15
N ALA A 324 9.15 -4.19 -6.99
CA ALA A 324 9.31 -2.86 -7.58
C ALA A 324 9.30 -2.92 -9.11
N VAL A 325 9.95 -3.93 -9.68
CA VAL A 325 9.96 -4.20 -11.13
C VAL A 325 9.63 -5.65 -11.42
N ASN A 326 8.82 -5.89 -12.44
CA ASN A 326 8.48 -7.20 -12.97
C ASN A 326 9.49 -7.56 -14.06
N PRO A 327 10.12 -8.74 -14.04
CA PRO A 327 11.08 -9.14 -15.07
C PRO A 327 10.39 -9.27 -16.44
N ALA A 328 11.13 -9.06 -17.53
CA ALA A 328 10.53 -9.03 -18.87
C ALA A 328 9.90 -10.37 -19.30
N SER A 329 10.33 -11.47 -18.69
CA SER A 329 9.76 -12.80 -18.90
C SER A 329 8.45 -13.04 -18.15
N ASN A 330 8.14 -12.26 -17.11
CA ASN A 330 6.95 -12.48 -16.31
C ASN A 330 5.70 -11.85 -16.95
N THR A 331 4.60 -12.58 -16.87
CA THR A 331 3.32 -12.21 -17.49
C THR A 331 2.23 -11.90 -16.46
N THR A 332 2.47 -12.15 -15.18
CA THR A 332 1.52 -11.89 -14.08
C THR A 332 1.72 -10.49 -13.49
N GLY A 333 0.76 -10.05 -12.67
CA GLY A 333 0.76 -8.74 -12.00
C GLY A 333 1.58 -8.70 -10.72
N GLU A 334 2.85 -9.15 -10.74
CA GLU A 334 3.70 -9.22 -9.54
C GLU A 334 4.51 -7.94 -9.28
N GLY A 335 4.70 -7.10 -10.30
CA GLY A 335 5.50 -5.88 -10.22
C GLY A 335 4.75 -4.58 -10.49
N LEU A 336 5.29 -3.48 -9.98
CA LEU A 336 4.77 -2.12 -10.20
C LEU A 336 5.08 -1.60 -11.62
N ILE A 337 6.25 -1.94 -12.17
CA ILE A 337 6.73 -1.58 -13.51
C ILE A 337 7.17 -2.85 -14.23
N ASN A 338 6.67 -3.12 -15.44
CA ASN A 338 7.15 -4.24 -16.25
C ASN A 338 8.36 -3.81 -17.06
N LEU A 339 9.45 -4.54 -16.88
CA LEU A 339 10.60 -4.50 -17.77
C LEU A 339 10.21 -5.09 -19.14
N GLN A 340 10.76 -4.58 -20.23
CA GLN A 340 10.45 -5.03 -21.59
C GLN A 340 11.70 -5.13 -22.47
N PRO A 341 11.71 -6.00 -23.49
CA PRO A 341 12.84 -6.11 -24.41
C PRO A 341 13.22 -4.78 -25.05
N ASN A 342 14.44 -4.72 -25.61
CA ASN A 342 14.97 -3.57 -26.36
C ASN A 342 15.09 -2.28 -25.55
N ASP A 343 15.47 -2.39 -24.27
CA ASP A 343 15.68 -1.23 -23.39
C ASP A 343 14.40 -0.38 -23.23
N THR A 344 13.27 -1.05 -22.96
CA THR A 344 11.96 -0.39 -22.76
C THR A 344 11.26 -0.89 -21.50
N TYR A 345 10.18 -0.22 -21.10
CA TYR A 345 9.39 -0.62 -19.94
C TYR A 345 7.95 -0.11 -20.05
N ALA A 346 7.05 -0.74 -19.29
CA ALA A 346 5.66 -0.31 -19.15
C ALA A 346 5.31 -0.09 -17.67
N VAL A 347 4.60 1.01 -17.39
CA VAL A 347 4.19 1.37 -16.03
C VAL A 347 2.74 1.00 -15.80
N ASN A 348 2.47 0.23 -14.77
CA ASN A 348 1.10 -0.15 -14.42
C ASN A 348 0.39 0.93 -13.60
N LYS A 349 -0.94 1.05 -13.73
CA LYS A 349 -1.74 1.97 -12.91
C LYS A 349 -1.65 1.69 -11.40
N ARG A 350 -1.29 0.47 -10.98
CA ARG A 350 -0.99 0.17 -9.56
C ARG A 350 0.16 0.98 -8.98
N LEU A 351 1.21 1.30 -9.75
CA LEU A 351 2.26 2.21 -9.28
C LEU A 351 1.68 3.59 -8.97
N TYR A 352 0.89 4.13 -9.89
CA TYR A 352 0.28 5.45 -9.72
C TYR A 352 -0.79 5.44 -8.63
N ALA A 353 -1.48 4.33 -8.39
CA ALA A 353 -2.41 4.15 -7.28
C ALA A 353 -1.67 4.15 -5.94
N LEU A 354 -0.59 3.38 -5.80
CA LEU A 354 0.28 3.42 -4.62
C LEU A 354 0.86 4.82 -4.41
N GLY A 355 1.28 5.48 -5.49
CA GLY A 355 1.73 6.87 -5.56
C GLY A 355 0.75 7.89 -5.00
N GLN A 356 -0.57 7.63 -5.10
CA GLN A 356 -1.58 8.51 -4.52
C GLN A 356 -1.58 8.49 -2.99
N PHE A 357 -1.08 7.43 -2.36
CA PHE A 357 -0.88 7.35 -0.92
C PHE A 357 0.53 7.78 -0.53
N SER A 358 1.56 7.21 -1.15
CA SER A 358 2.95 7.43 -0.76
C SER A 358 3.41 8.87 -0.86
N ARG A 359 2.87 9.67 -1.78
CA ARG A 359 3.19 11.12 -1.87
C ARG A 359 2.46 11.98 -0.84
N TYR A 360 1.27 11.55 -0.43
CA TYR A 360 0.32 12.37 0.32
C TYR A 360 0.26 12.00 1.80
N LEU A 361 0.69 10.78 2.14
CA LEU A 361 0.82 10.26 3.49
C LEU A 361 2.30 9.86 3.68
N ARG A 362 3.12 10.82 4.11
CA ARG A 362 4.58 10.63 4.25
C ARG A 362 4.91 9.95 5.58
N PRO A 363 6.09 9.29 5.67
CA PRO A 363 6.58 8.79 6.95
C PRO A 363 6.56 9.88 8.03
N GLY A 364 5.96 9.58 9.18
CA GLY A 364 5.77 10.51 10.29
C GLY A 364 4.44 11.27 10.28
N ASP A 365 3.69 11.27 9.17
CA ASP A 365 2.34 11.84 9.16
C ASP A 365 1.43 11.06 10.11
N THR A 366 0.42 11.73 10.67
CA THR A 366 -0.60 11.11 11.51
C THR A 366 -1.85 10.87 10.68
N ARG A 367 -2.35 9.64 10.61
CA ARG A 367 -3.66 9.35 10.01
C ARG A 367 -4.74 10.05 10.83
N VAL A 368 -5.66 10.73 10.14
CA VAL A 368 -6.85 11.36 10.77
C VAL A 368 -8.13 10.83 10.15
N LEU A 369 -9.27 11.03 10.81
CA LEU A 369 -10.56 10.62 10.28
C LEU A 369 -10.91 11.43 9.02
N ALA A 370 -11.28 10.70 7.97
CA ALA A 370 -11.99 11.24 6.81
C ALA A 370 -13.26 10.42 6.60
N SER A 371 -14.39 11.10 6.38
CA SER A 371 -15.67 10.45 6.10
C SER A 371 -16.27 10.97 4.80
N SER A 372 -16.92 10.10 4.04
CA SER A 372 -17.72 10.45 2.87
C SER A 372 -19.20 10.22 3.16
N SER A 373 -20.07 11.10 2.69
CA SER A 373 -21.52 10.87 2.67
C SER A 373 -21.99 10.06 1.45
N ASP A 374 -21.10 9.76 0.51
CA ASP A 374 -21.34 8.94 -0.68
C ASP A 374 -20.57 7.63 -0.56
N SER A 375 -21.28 6.49 -0.62
CA SER A 375 -20.70 5.15 -0.49
C SER A 375 -19.78 4.76 -1.64
N ASN A 376 -19.85 5.45 -2.79
CA ASN A 376 -18.93 5.22 -3.90
C ASN A 376 -17.58 5.91 -3.70
N LEU A 377 -17.47 6.83 -2.73
CA LEU A 377 -16.25 7.56 -2.43
C LEU A 377 -15.58 7.00 -1.19
N VAL A 378 -14.39 6.42 -1.36
CA VAL A 378 -13.53 5.99 -0.26
C VAL A 378 -12.49 7.06 0.00
N SER A 379 -12.43 7.58 1.22
CA SER A 379 -11.42 8.58 1.62
C SER A 379 -10.49 8.09 2.72
N VAL A 380 -9.24 8.54 2.66
CA VAL A 380 -8.21 8.41 3.71
C VAL A 380 -7.47 9.74 3.81
N ALA A 381 -7.22 10.22 5.02
CA ALA A 381 -6.50 11.47 5.25
C ALA A 381 -5.41 11.33 6.30
N GLY A 382 -4.44 12.23 6.22
CA GLY A 382 -3.39 12.39 7.20
C GLY A 382 -3.02 13.86 7.38
N THR A 383 -2.33 14.15 8.47
CA THR A 383 -1.77 15.47 8.76
C THR A 383 -0.29 15.34 9.05
N ASN A 384 0.50 16.24 8.48
CA ASN A 384 1.91 16.35 8.83
C ASN A 384 2.11 17.06 10.18
N ALA A 385 3.36 17.18 10.63
CA ALA A 385 3.71 17.86 11.88
C ALA A 385 3.30 19.35 11.95
N THR A 386 3.04 20.01 10.81
CA THR A 386 2.57 21.40 10.75
C THR A 386 1.05 21.53 10.69
N GLY A 387 0.30 20.42 10.81
CA GLY A 387 -1.17 20.40 10.74
C GLY A 387 -1.76 20.53 9.32
N ARG A 388 -0.91 20.47 8.29
CA ARG A 388 -1.32 20.46 6.88
C ARG A 388 -1.92 19.09 6.58
N ALA A 389 -3.16 19.09 6.07
CA ALA A 389 -3.83 17.87 5.70
C ALA A 389 -3.57 17.49 4.25
N SER A 390 -3.49 16.18 4.05
CA SER A 390 -3.58 15.53 2.76
C SER A 390 -4.72 14.52 2.80
N VAL A 391 -5.44 14.39 1.68
CA VAL A 391 -6.56 13.46 1.56
C VAL A 391 -6.51 12.74 0.22
N VAL A 392 -6.64 11.43 0.26
CA VAL A 392 -6.79 10.56 -0.91
C VAL A 392 -8.26 10.19 -1.04
N ILE A 393 -8.86 10.40 -2.21
CA ILE A 393 -10.26 10.07 -2.49
C ILE A 393 -10.34 9.16 -3.72
N ILE A 394 -10.93 7.98 -3.54
CA ILE A 394 -11.18 6.99 -4.58
C ILE A 394 -12.64 7.08 -4.99
N ASN A 395 -12.92 7.32 -6.27
CA ASN A 395 -14.25 7.19 -6.84
C ASN A 395 -14.41 5.83 -7.51
N ASN A 396 -15.16 4.95 -6.87
CA ASN A 396 -15.47 3.61 -7.36
C ASN A 396 -16.65 3.57 -8.34
N SER A 397 -17.41 4.66 -8.49
CA SER A 397 -18.49 4.76 -9.49
C SER A 397 -17.93 4.77 -10.92
N SER A 398 -18.73 4.34 -11.89
CA SER A 398 -18.44 4.55 -13.31
C SER A 398 -18.66 5.99 -13.75
N SER A 399 -19.43 6.77 -12.99
CA SER A 399 -19.75 8.17 -13.29
C SER A 399 -18.93 9.13 -12.44
N ALA A 400 -18.77 10.36 -12.96
CA ALA A 400 -18.18 11.43 -12.18
C ALA A 400 -19.08 11.79 -10.98
N ILE A 401 -18.45 12.10 -9.85
CA ILE A 401 -19.13 12.54 -8.63
C ILE A 401 -18.57 13.92 -8.26
N THR A 402 -19.46 14.90 -8.16
CA THR A 402 -19.13 16.21 -7.60
C THR A 402 -19.41 16.18 -6.11
N THR A 403 -18.41 16.50 -5.30
CA THR A 403 -18.49 16.49 -3.83
C THR A 403 -17.87 17.76 -3.24
N THR A 404 -18.36 18.19 -2.08
CA THR A 404 -17.69 19.21 -1.27
C THR A 404 -16.60 18.54 -0.43
N LEU A 405 -15.35 18.93 -0.61
CA LEU A 405 -14.26 18.59 0.31
C LEU A 405 -14.18 19.67 1.39
N SER A 406 -14.29 19.28 2.66
CA SER A 406 -14.35 20.18 3.81
C SER A 406 -13.42 19.74 4.95
N GLY A 407 -13.32 20.57 5.99
CA GLY A 407 -12.39 20.35 7.12
C GLY A 407 -10.97 20.85 6.83
N LEU A 408 -10.85 21.78 5.88
CA LEU A 408 -9.60 22.38 5.46
C LEU A 408 -9.34 23.68 6.25
N THR A 409 -8.08 23.98 6.51
CA THR A 409 -7.61 25.17 7.22
C THR A 409 -6.74 26.08 6.36
N MET A 410 -6.11 25.55 5.30
CA MET A 410 -5.29 26.35 4.38
C MET A 410 -6.14 26.92 3.23
N SER A 411 -5.64 27.97 2.60
CA SER A 411 -6.37 28.71 1.56
C SER A 411 -6.33 28.07 0.16
N LYS A 412 -5.45 27.08 -0.06
CA LYS A 412 -5.29 26.40 -1.34
C LYS A 412 -5.12 24.89 -1.19
N LEU A 413 -5.53 24.17 -2.23
CA LEU A 413 -5.24 22.74 -2.41
C LEU A 413 -4.47 22.51 -3.69
N SER A 414 -3.43 21.72 -3.59
CA SER A 414 -2.78 21.07 -4.73
C SER A 414 -3.42 19.71 -4.93
N ALA A 415 -3.61 19.29 -6.18
CA ALA A 415 -4.22 17.98 -6.47
C ALA A 415 -3.49 17.21 -7.57
N ARG A 416 -3.49 15.87 -7.44
CA ARG A 416 -3.10 14.94 -8.52
C ARG A 416 -4.12 13.84 -8.71
N ARG A 417 -4.27 13.39 -9.95
CA ARG A 417 -5.27 12.39 -10.32
C ARG A 417 -4.67 11.22 -11.08
N THR A 418 -5.16 10.03 -10.77
CA THR A 418 -4.93 8.79 -11.49
C THR A 418 -6.28 8.26 -11.95
N SER A 419 -6.43 8.06 -13.26
CA SER A 419 -7.65 7.58 -13.92
C SER A 419 -7.27 6.65 -15.07
N ALA A 420 -8.20 6.28 -15.93
CA ALA A 420 -7.89 5.54 -17.16
C ALA A 420 -6.85 6.27 -18.02
N THR A 421 -6.99 7.60 -18.16
CA THR A 421 -6.14 8.43 -19.05
C THR A 421 -5.08 9.23 -18.31
N GLU A 422 -5.18 9.38 -16.99
CA GLU A 422 -4.25 10.18 -16.19
C GLU A 422 -3.41 9.30 -15.25
N SER A 423 -2.13 9.64 -15.09
CA SER A 423 -1.17 8.92 -14.25
C SER A 423 -0.49 9.91 -13.30
N LEU A 424 -0.99 10.00 -12.05
CA LEU A 424 -0.60 11.04 -11.09
C LEU A 424 -0.59 12.46 -11.70
N ALA A 425 -1.47 12.75 -12.65
CA ALA A 425 -1.46 14.01 -13.39
C ALA A 425 -1.71 15.19 -12.45
N LYS A 426 -0.89 16.24 -12.55
CA LYS A 426 -1.07 17.48 -11.79
C LYS A 426 -2.33 18.19 -12.29
N LEU A 427 -3.19 18.56 -11.36
CA LEU A 427 -4.36 19.40 -11.62
C LEU A 427 -4.05 20.86 -11.26
N ALA A 428 -4.87 21.77 -11.75
CA ALA A 428 -4.87 23.16 -11.31
C ALA A 428 -5.09 23.24 -9.80
N ASP A 429 -4.39 24.16 -9.14
CA ASP A 429 -4.60 24.40 -7.71
C ASP A 429 -5.97 25.03 -7.49
N LEU A 430 -6.60 24.66 -6.38
CA LEU A 430 -7.96 25.05 -6.04
C LEU A 430 -7.94 26.05 -4.87
N ALA A 431 -8.76 27.09 -4.95
CA ALA A 431 -9.00 27.99 -3.82
C ALA A 431 -9.96 27.34 -2.82
N VAL A 432 -9.64 27.48 -1.53
CA VAL A 432 -10.46 27.01 -0.42
C VAL A 432 -11.14 28.21 0.23
N THR A 433 -12.47 28.17 0.29
CA THR A 433 -13.28 29.25 0.87
C THR A 433 -14.12 28.69 2.02
N GLY A 434 -14.04 29.32 3.19
CA GLY A 434 -14.76 28.85 4.39
C GLY A 434 -14.35 27.43 4.82
N GLY A 435 -13.09 27.04 4.58
CA GLY A 435 -12.59 25.70 4.92
C GLY A 435 -13.12 24.56 4.04
N SER A 436 -13.68 24.89 2.87
CA SER A 436 -14.22 23.93 1.92
C SER A 436 -13.97 24.30 0.46
N VAL A 437 -14.10 23.33 -0.43
CA VAL A 437 -14.04 23.49 -1.89
C VAL A 437 -14.85 22.40 -2.57
N GLN A 438 -15.51 22.72 -3.68
CA GLN A 438 -16.19 21.74 -4.52
C GLN A 438 -15.19 21.09 -5.49
N VAL A 439 -15.21 19.76 -5.58
CA VAL A 439 -14.34 18.99 -6.48
C VAL A 439 -15.16 17.99 -7.30
N THR A 440 -14.78 17.81 -8.55
CA THR A 440 -15.38 16.79 -9.44
C THR A 440 -14.39 15.65 -9.63
N LEU A 441 -14.77 14.46 -9.17
CA LEU A 441 -13.97 13.24 -9.21
C LEU A 441 -14.46 12.37 -10.37
N PRO A 442 -13.67 12.16 -11.45
CA PRO A 442 -14.07 11.30 -12.55
C PRO A 442 -14.44 9.88 -12.08
N GLY A 443 -15.29 9.19 -12.84
CA GLY A 443 -15.56 7.79 -12.58
C GLY A 443 -14.28 6.96 -12.65
N LYS A 444 -14.18 5.93 -11.81
CA LYS A 444 -13.03 5.02 -11.74
C LYS A 444 -11.71 5.79 -11.65
N SER A 445 -11.58 6.63 -10.62
CA SER A 445 -10.38 7.45 -10.42
C SER A 445 -9.96 7.55 -8.96
N ILE A 446 -8.71 7.94 -8.75
CA ILE A 446 -8.13 8.28 -7.46
C ILE A 446 -7.62 9.70 -7.58
N THR A 447 -8.08 10.60 -6.71
CA THR A 447 -7.61 11.98 -6.65
C THR A 447 -7.13 12.29 -5.24
N SER A 448 -5.91 12.80 -5.14
CA SER A 448 -5.30 13.17 -3.88
C SER A 448 -5.08 14.66 -3.82
N PHE A 449 -5.35 15.24 -2.66
CA PHE A 449 -5.26 16.67 -2.39
C PHE A 449 -4.30 16.91 -1.23
N SER A 450 -3.54 18.00 -1.28
CA SER A 450 -2.72 18.47 -0.16
C SER A 450 -2.84 19.97 -0.01
N GLU A 451 -3.06 20.42 1.21
CA GLU A 451 -3.10 21.83 1.59
C GLU A 451 -1.75 22.52 1.41
N PHE A 452 -1.75 23.81 1.05
CA PHE A 452 -0.52 24.61 1.03
C PHE A 452 -0.77 26.10 1.23
#